data_AF-A0A2S9FXQ4-F1
#
_entry.id   AF-A0A2S9FXQ4-F1
#
_cell.length_a   1.000
_cell.length_b   1.000
_cell.length_c   1.000
_cell.angle_alpha   90.00
_cell.angle_beta   90.00
_cell.angle_gamma   90.00
#
_symmetry.space_group_name_H-M   'P 1'
#
loop_
_entity.id
_entity.type
_entity.pdbx_description
1 polymer ?
#
loop_
_entity_poly.entity_id
_entity_poly.type
_entity_poly.pdbx_seq_one_letter_code
_entity_poly.pdbx_strand_id
1 'polypeptide(L)'
;DAFAALQKLQELKAVVGRLWTQVDVLVVPTIGTTFTVDEVAAEPIDCNTKLGHYTHFGNLLDLLGAAIPLGVTAGGRPYSAMLLG
;
A
#
# COMPACT_ATOMS: atom_id res chain seq x y z
N ASP A 1 24.81 5.98 1.46
CA ASP A 1 23.41 5.69 1.84
C ASP A 1 22.50 5.45 0.65
N ALA A 2 22.32 6.40 -0.27
CA ALA A 2 21.41 6.24 -1.42
C ALA A 2 21.68 4.97 -2.27
N PHE A 3 22.93 4.71 -2.67
CA PHE A 3 23.27 3.50 -3.44
C PHE A 3 23.01 2.20 -2.68
N ALA A 4 23.22 2.18 -1.35
CA ALA A 4 22.92 1.02 -0.52
C ALA A 4 21.41 0.76 -0.45
N ALA A 5 20.59 1.81 -0.36
CA ALA A 5 19.13 1.71 -0.41
C ALA A 5 18.65 1.20 -1.79
N LEU A 6 19.23 1.69 -2.88
CA LEU A 6 18.93 1.21 -4.24
C LEU A 6 19.31 -0.26 -4.42
N GLN A 7 20.48 -0.67 -3.92
CA GLN A 7 20.88 -2.08 -3.92
C GLN A 7 19.87 -2.93 -3.15
N LYS A 8 19.44 -2.47 -1.97
CA LYS A 8 18.45 -3.17 -1.16
C LYS A 8 17.11 -3.30 -1.89
N LEU A 9 16.69 -2.27 -2.60
CA LEU A 9 15.49 -2.31 -3.42
C LEU A 9 15.59 -3.37 -4.52
N GLN A 10 16.74 -3.51 -5.19
CA GLN A 10 16.94 -4.54 -6.21
C GLN A 10 16.86 -5.96 -5.63
N GLU A 11 17.43 -6.19 -4.44
CA GLU A 11 17.31 -7.47 -3.73
C GLU A 11 15.85 -7.82 -3.45
N LEU A 12 15.08 -6.85 -2.94
CA LEU A 12 13.66 -7.03 -2.64
C LEU A 12 12.84 -7.26 -3.91
N LYS A 13 13.12 -6.53 -5.00
CA LYS A 13 12.50 -6.76 -6.31
C LYS A 13 12.71 -8.19 -6.80
N ALA A 14 13.93 -8.73 -6.66
CA ALA A 14 14.21 -10.11 -7.06
C ALA A 14 13.42 -11.14 -6.24
N VAL A 15 13.19 -10.89 -4.95
CA VAL A 15 12.34 -11.74 -4.10
C VAL A 15 10.90 -11.68 -4.57
N VAL A 16 10.36 -10.47 -4.76
CA VAL A 16 8.97 -10.25 -5.17
C VAL A 16 8.71 -10.78 -6.58
N GLY A 17 9.67 -10.67 -7.50
CA GLY A 17 9.56 -11.21 -8.86
C GLY A 17 9.27 -12.72 -8.89
N ARG A 18 9.80 -13.50 -7.92
CA ARG A 18 9.48 -14.94 -7.80
C ARG A 18 8.09 -15.21 -7.23
N LEU A 19 7.52 -14.27 -6.48
CA LEU A 19 6.14 -14.37 -6.01
C LEU A 19 5.17 -14.14 -7.16
N TRP A 20 5.46 -13.16 -8.02
CA TRP A 20 4.66 -12.85 -9.22
C TRP A 20 4.60 -13.98 -10.25
N THR A 21 5.51 -14.96 -10.23
CA THR A 21 5.37 -16.15 -11.09
C THR A 21 4.25 -17.09 -10.66
N GLN A 22 3.61 -16.83 -9.51
CA GLN A 22 2.57 -17.67 -8.91
C GLN A 22 1.20 -16.98 -8.86
N VAL A 23 1.13 -15.68 -9.18
CA VAL A 23 -0.09 -14.88 -9.10
C VAL A 23 -0.16 -13.89 -10.26
N ASP A 24 -1.34 -13.71 -10.85
CA ASP A 24 -1.56 -12.70 -11.91
C ASP A 24 -1.93 -11.33 -11.34
N VAL A 25 -2.56 -11.31 -10.17
CA VAL A 25 -3.07 -10.09 -9.50
C VAL A 25 -2.89 -10.24 -7.99
N LEU A 26 -2.48 -9.16 -7.33
CA LEU A 26 -2.47 -9.04 -5.87
C LEU A 26 -3.65 -8.17 -5.43
N VAL A 27 -4.45 -8.68 -4.48
CA VAL A 27 -5.59 -7.94 -3.90
C VAL A 27 -5.30 -7.62 -2.44
N VAL A 28 -5.33 -6.33 -2.09
CA VAL A 28 -5.05 -5.83 -0.74
C VAL A 28 -6.11 -4.80 -0.32
N PRO A 29 -6.28 -4.49 0.97
CA PRO A 29 -6.98 -3.28 1.37
C PRO A 29 -6.32 -2.04 0.75
N THR A 30 -7.10 -1.07 0.25
CA THR A 30 -6.50 0.17 -0.27
C THR A 30 -5.80 0.96 0.84
N ILE A 31 -6.41 1.03 2.02
CA ILE A 31 -5.84 1.59 3.25
C ILE A 31 -6.27 0.72 4.43
N GLY A 32 -5.43 0.63 5.46
CA GLY A 32 -5.71 -0.22 6.62
C GLY A 32 -6.74 0.36 7.61
N THR A 33 -6.88 1.69 7.64
CA THR A 33 -7.82 2.41 8.51
C THR A 33 -8.03 3.84 7.99
N THR A 34 -8.94 4.58 8.61
CA THR A 34 -9.14 6.02 8.36
C THR A 34 -8.89 6.82 9.63
N PHE A 35 -8.47 8.07 9.48
CA PHE A 35 -8.22 9.00 10.58
C PHE A 35 -9.12 10.23 10.45
N THR A 36 -9.45 10.85 11.58
CA THR A 36 -10.01 12.20 11.60
C THR A 36 -8.92 13.23 11.30
N VAL A 37 -9.32 14.45 10.95
CA VAL A 37 -8.36 15.55 10.71
C VAL A 37 -7.53 15.84 11.96
N ASP A 38 -8.15 15.79 13.15
CA ASP A 38 -7.45 16.06 14.42
C ASP A 38 -6.41 14.98 14.73
N GLU A 39 -6.71 13.71 14.45
CA GLU A 39 -5.76 12.60 14.59
C GLU A 39 -4.54 12.80 13.67
N VAL A 40 -4.76 13.21 12.42
CA VAL A 40 -3.67 13.50 11.48
C VAL A 40 -2.88 14.73 11.91
N ALA A 41 -3.53 15.77 12.45
CA ALA A 41 -2.83 16.96 12.93
C ALA A 41 -1.93 16.67 14.14
N ALA A 42 -2.34 15.74 15.01
CA ALA A 42 -1.55 15.32 16.17
C ALA A 42 -0.36 14.44 15.78
N GLU A 43 -0.54 13.49 14.85
CA GLU A 43 0.48 12.50 14.46
C GLU A 43 0.61 12.36 12.93
N PRO A 44 1.07 13.40 12.21
CA PRO A 44 0.99 13.44 10.74
C PRO A 44 1.83 12.36 10.06
N ILE A 45 3.03 12.09 10.57
CA ILE A 45 3.97 11.12 10.00
C ILE A 45 3.45 9.69 10.21
N ASP A 46 3.00 9.38 11.42
CA ASP A 46 2.55 8.03 11.77
C ASP A 46 1.22 7.70 11.10
N CYS A 47 0.29 8.66 11.05
CA CYS A 47 -0.95 8.50 10.31
C CYS A 47 -0.68 8.24 8.83
N ASN A 48 0.18 9.04 8.18
CA ASN A 48 0.54 8.82 6.79
C ASN A 48 1.24 7.47 6.55
N THR A 49 2.10 7.06 7.47
CA THR A 49 2.78 5.75 7.41
C THR A 49 1.77 4.59 7.48
N LYS A 50 0.77 4.68 8.35
CA LYS A 50 -0.33 3.69 8.47
C LYS A 50 -1.19 3.66 7.21
N LEU A 51 -1.51 4.82 6.61
CA LEU A 51 -2.26 4.89 5.36
C LEU A 51 -1.47 4.30 4.17
N GLY A 52 -0.15 4.48 4.17
CA GLY A 52 0.75 4.04 3.10
C GLY A 52 1.11 2.56 3.11
N HIS A 53 0.73 1.81 4.15
CA HIS A 53 1.19 0.43 4.38
C HIS A 53 0.99 -0.50 3.17
N TYR A 54 -0.14 -0.37 2.46
CA TYR A 54 -0.48 -1.20 1.31
C TYR A 54 -0.23 -0.52 -0.05
N THR A 55 0.19 0.74 -0.09
CA THR A 55 0.24 1.55 -1.33
C THR A 55 1.64 2.01 -1.70
N HIS A 56 2.50 2.33 -0.74
CA HIS A 56 3.82 2.91 -1.01
C HIS A 56 4.73 2.03 -1.86
N PHE A 57 4.58 0.70 -1.78
CA PHE A 57 5.45 -0.23 -2.53
C PHE A 57 5.10 -0.32 -4.02
N GLY A 58 3.87 0.00 -4.43
CA GLY A 58 3.40 -0.21 -5.81
C GLY A 58 4.29 0.49 -6.84
N ASN A 59 4.57 1.77 -6.62
CA ASN A 59 5.44 2.58 -7.48
C ASN A 59 6.88 2.06 -7.52
N LEU A 60 7.41 1.60 -6.38
CA LEU A 60 8.77 1.06 -6.33
C LEU A 60 8.88 -0.22 -7.15
N LEU A 61 7.82 -1.03 -7.18
CA LEU A 61 7.75 -2.28 -7.93
C LEU A 61 7.28 -2.11 -9.38
N ASP A 62 6.96 -0.88 -9.81
CA ASP A 62 6.45 -0.58 -11.16
C ASP A 62 5.12 -1.29 -11.48
N LEU A 63 4.22 -1.34 -10.49
CA LEU A 63 2.90 -1.98 -10.61
C LEU A 63 1.80 -0.96 -10.88
N LEU A 64 0.77 -1.39 -11.63
CA LEU A 64 -0.49 -0.67 -11.76
C LEU A 64 -1.40 -1.00 -10.57
N GLY A 65 -2.06 0.02 -10.02
CA GLY A 65 -3.04 -0.13 -8.94
C GLY A 65 -4.42 0.41 -9.33
N ALA A 66 -5.47 -0.37 -9.10
CA ALA A 66 -6.87 0.06 -9.24
C ALA A 66 -7.62 -0.12 -7.93
N ALA A 67 -8.07 1.00 -7.33
CA ALA A 67 -8.90 0.97 -6.12
C ALA A 67 -10.38 0.79 -6.46
N ILE A 68 -10.99 -0.24 -5.91
CA ILE A 68 -12.38 -0.62 -6.12
C ILE A 68 -13.17 -0.42 -4.82
N PRO A 69 -14.16 0.48 -4.80
CA PRO A 69 -15.03 0.68 -3.64
C PRO A 69 -15.79 -0.61 -3.29
N LEU A 70 -15.81 -0.96 -1.99
CA LEU A 70 -16.51 -2.16 -1.50
C LEU A 70 -17.68 -1.84 -0.58
N GLY A 71 -17.86 -0.57 -0.20
CA GLY A 71 -19.01 -0.10 0.55
C GLY A 71 -18.60 0.67 1.80
N VAL A 72 -19.37 0.49 2.86
CA VAL A 72 -19.25 1.23 4.12
C VAL A 72 -19.25 0.24 5.28
N THR A 73 -18.33 0.43 6.22
CA THR A 73 -18.25 -0.37 7.45
C THR A 73 -19.45 -0.12 8.36
N ALA A 74 -19.67 -0.98 9.35
CA ALA A 74 -20.72 -0.77 10.37
C ALA A 74 -20.56 0.57 11.12
N GLY A 75 -19.34 1.09 11.21
CA GLY A 75 -19.03 2.41 11.79
C GLY A 75 -19.20 3.59 10.83
N GLY A 76 -19.80 3.39 9.65
CA GLY A 76 -20.09 4.47 8.70
C GLY A 76 -18.90 4.94 7.85
N ARG A 77 -17.75 4.25 7.92
CA ARG A 77 -16.52 4.61 7.17
C ARG A 77 -16.45 3.85 5.83
N PRO A 78 -16.14 4.50 4.70
CA PRO A 78 -15.99 3.80 3.43
C PRO A 78 -14.77 2.88 3.45
N TYR A 79 -14.81 1.80 2.69
CA TYR A 79 -13.65 0.93 2.47
C TYR A 79 -13.59 0.40 1.03
N SER A 80 -12.38 0.04 0.61
CA SER A 80 -12.08 -0.40 -0.75
C SER A 80 -10.97 -1.46 -0.74
N ALA A 81 -10.93 -2.26 -1.80
CA ALA A 81 -9.79 -3.11 -2.12
C ALA A 81 -9.02 -2.51 -3.29
N MET A 82 -7.70 -2.70 -3.30
CA MET A 82 -6.84 -2.35 -4.41
C MET A 82 -6.39 -3.63 -5.11
N LEU A 83 -6.58 -3.66 -6.43
CA LEU A 83 -6.01 -4.66 -7.31
C LEU A 83 -4.68 -4.13 -7.83
N LEU A 84 -3.63 -4.94 -7.73
CA LEU A 84 -2.28 -4.64 -8.20
C LEU A 84 -1.85 -5.68 -9.24
N GLY A 85 -1.20 -5.23 -10.30
CA GLY A 85 -0.63 -6.09 -11.36
C GLY A 85 0.18 -5.30 -12.37
#